data_AF-A0A7V9R6G8-F1
#
_entry.id   AF-A0A7V9R6G8-F1
#
_cell.length_a   1.000
_cell.length_b   1.000
_cell.length_c   1.000
_cell.angle_alpha   90.00
_cell.angle_beta   90.00
_cell.angle_gamma   90.00
#
_symmetry.space_group_name_H-M   'P 1'
#
loop_
_entity.id
_entity.type
_entity.pdbx_description
1 polymer ?
#
loop_
_entity_poly.entity_id
_entity_poly.type
_entity_poly.pdbx_seq_one_letter_code
_entity_poly.pdbx_strand_id
1 'polypeptide(L)'
;MEMPFVIRGVAGRVVVTYEENLQPESIGCLPETEGFPVCTATVERPMRGYDSIMGWIQLVRSDDNVSHSELFEIDPLGFLGDLPHPFCWLGLNPTLFDVPSRSPRDDMQWTARSFLCVPDDLGNGLEARAVLGFDWGFTIKGGRIELDSPRQLEASAWDDHSTALGEHYPAWRFPAGFTDLT
;
A
#
# COMPACT_ATOMS: atom_id res chain seq x y z
N MET A 1 2.59 -11.68 -8.50
CA MET A 1 1.17 -11.99 -8.23
C MET A 1 0.30 -11.11 -9.13
N GLU A 2 -0.81 -11.62 -9.65
CA GLU A 2 -1.75 -10.83 -10.45
C GLU A 2 -3.13 -10.81 -9.77
N MET A 3 -3.76 -9.64 -9.72
CA MET A 3 -5.09 -9.45 -9.12
C MET A 3 -6.02 -8.72 -10.09
N PRO A 4 -7.06 -9.39 -10.62
CA PRO A 4 -8.02 -8.76 -11.51
C PRO A 4 -9.02 -7.90 -10.74
N PHE A 5 -9.55 -6.86 -11.39
CA PHE A 5 -10.65 -6.06 -10.86
C PHE A 5 -11.51 -5.48 -11.99
N VAL A 6 -12.71 -5.01 -11.65
CA VAL A 6 -13.60 -4.27 -12.55
C VAL A 6 -14.02 -2.97 -11.88
N ILE A 7 -13.91 -1.87 -12.61
CA ILE A 7 -14.38 -0.55 -12.17
C ILE A 7 -15.15 0.06 -13.34
N ARG A 8 -16.32 0.62 -13.09
CA ARG A 8 -17.23 1.26 -14.06
C ARG A 8 -17.37 0.42 -15.33
N GLY A 9 -17.61 -0.88 -15.17
CA GLY A 9 -17.70 -1.85 -16.27
C GLY A 9 -16.43 -2.13 -17.07
N VAL A 10 -15.27 -1.59 -16.69
CA VAL A 10 -13.99 -1.76 -17.40
C VAL A 10 -13.03 -2.59 -16.55
N ALA A 11 -12.66 -3.75 -17.09
CA ALA A 11 -11.67 -4.64 -16.49
C ALA A 11 -10.27 -4.01 -16.44
N GLY A 12 -9.57 -4.29 -15.35
CA GLY A 12 -8.15 -4.01 -15.18
C GLY A 12 -7.50 -5.11 -14.35
N ARG A 13 -6.19 -5.00 -14.16
CA ARG A 13 -5.45 -5.86 -13.24
C ARG A 13 -4.36 -5.09 -12.52
N VAL A 14 -3.99 -5.58 -11.36
CA VAL A 14 -2.74 -5.20 -10.70
C VAL A 14 -1.74 -6.32 -10.90
N VAL A 15 -0.53 -5.96 -11.32
CA VAL A 15 0.61 -6.86 -11.38
C VAL A 15 1.56 -6.47 -10.25
N VAL A 16 1.76 -7.39 -9.30
CA VAL A 16 2.69 -7.22 -8.17
C VAL A 16 3.96 -8.01 -8.43
N THR A 17 5.09 -7.31 -8.47
CA THR A 17 6.43 -7.90 -8.36
C THR A 17 6.97 -7.69 -6.97
N TYR A 18 7.65 -8.71 -6.46
CA TYR A 18 8.20 -8.73 -5.12
C TYR A 18 9.46 -9.57 -5.15
N GLU A 19 10.60 -8.93 -4.90
CA GLU A 19 11.93 -9.51 -5.09
C GLU A 19 12.91 -8.98 -4.07
N GLU A 20 13.99 -9.72 -3.83
CA GLU A 20 15.09 -9.26 -2.98
C GLU A 20 15.87 -8.15 -3.68
N ASN A 21 16.12 -7.05 -2.97
CA ASN A 21 16.92 -5.94 -3.48
C ASN A 21 18.42 -6.30 -3.46
N LEU A 22 18.96 -6.74 -4.59
CA LEU A 22 20.38 -7.08 -4.71
C LEU A 22 21.24 -5.91 -5.22
N GLN A 23 20.63 -4.85 -5.74
CA GLN A 23 21.32 -3.72 -6.37
C GLN A 23 20.57 -2.41 -6.11
N PRO A 24 20.62 -1.87 -4.87
CA PRO A 24 19.88 -0.65 -4.50
C PRO A 24 20.06 0.53 -5.46
N GLU A 25 21.28 0.73 -5.97
CA GLU A 25 21.61 1.81 -6.88
C GLU A 25 20.90 1.72 -8.24
N SER A 26 20.57 0.50 -8.68
CA SER A 26 19.90 0.27 -9.98
C SER A 26 18.43 0.75 -9.97
N ILE A 27 17.84 0.82 -8.79
CA ILE A 27 16.45 1.26 -8.55
C ILE A 27 16.38 2.60 -7.80
N GLY A 28 17.52 3.27 -7.62
CA GLY A 28 17.59 4.59 -6.99
C GLY A 28 17.40 4.60 -5.46
N CYS A 29 17.66 3.47 -4.80
CA CYS A 29 17.55 3.31 -3.35
C CYS A 29 18.91 3.44 -2.64
N LEU A 30 18.87 3.68 -1.33
CA LEU A 30 20.06 3.77 -0.48
C LEU A 30 20.66 2.37 -0.22
N PRO A 31 21.99 2.24 -0.01
CA PRO A 31 22.64 0.94 0.22
C PRO A 31 22.04 0.11 1.37
N GLU A 32 21.47 0.78 2.39
CA GLU A 32 20.85 0.15 3.56
C GLU A 32 19.60 -0.68 3.20
N THR A 33 19.06 -0.52 1.99
CA THR A 33 17.94 -1.31 1.45
C THR A 33 18.38 -2.66 0.86
N GLU A 34 19.67 -2.96 0.77
CA GLU A 34 20.16 -4.23 0.22
C GLU A 34 19.64 -5.44 1.03
N GLY A 35 19.13 -6.46 0.34
CA GLY A 35 18.54 -7.66 0.93
C GLY A 35 17.12 -7.48 1.46
N PHE A 36 16.59 -6.26 1.54
CA PHE A 36 15.17 -6.01 1.82
C PHE A 36 14.33 -6.26 0.56
N PRO A 37 13.03 -6.55 0.70
CA PRO A 37 12.18 -6.71 -0.47
C PRO A 37 11.93 -5.38 -1.20
N VAL A 38 11.91 -5.44 -2.54
CA VAL A 38 11.32 -4.42 -3.40
C VAL A 38 9.92 -4.86 -3.76
N CYS A 39 8.92 -4.06 -3.43
CA CYS A 39 7.54 -4.28 -3.85
C CYS A 39 7.14 -3.25 -4.90
N THR A 40 6.72 -3.73 -6.07
CA THR A 40 6.11 -2.88 -7.11
C THR A 40 4.73 -3.42 -7.46
N ALA A 41 3.71 -2.58 -7.43
CA ALA A 41 2.36 -2.93 -7.90
C ALA A 41 1.91 -1.97 -8.99
N THR A 42 1.83 -2.46 -10.22
CA THR A 42 1.42 -1.67 -11.39
C THR A 42 -0.04 -1.93 -11.74
N VAL A 43 -0.80 -0.85 -11.92
CA VAL A 43 -2.18 -0.91 -12.40
C VAL A 43 -2.19 -0.91 -13.93
N GLU A 44 -2.85 -1.90 -14.52
CA GLU A 44 -3.02 -2.00 -15.96
C GLU A 44 -4.50 -1.94 -16.33
N ARG A 45 -4.90 -0.83 -16.96
CA ARG A 45 -6.28 -0.59 -17.42
C ARG A 45 -6.27 0.29 -18.67
N PRO A 46 -7.20 0.09 -19.64
CA PRO A 46 -7.18 0.81 -20.90
C PRO A 46 -7.59 2.28 -20.80
N MET A 47 -8.23 2.69 -19.70
CA MET A 47 -8.79 4.03 -19.54
C MET A 47 -7.71 5.06 -19.17
N ARG A 48 -7.84 6.29 -19.68
CA ARG A 48 -6.80 7.34 -19.57
C ARG A 48 -7.33 8.73 -19.16
N GLY A 49 -8.60 8.81 -18.75
CA GLY A 49 -9.25 10.05 -18.28
C GLY A 49 -9.39 10.10 -16.76
N TYR A 50 -10.01 11.16 -16.23
CA TYR A 50 -10.23 11.37 -14.79
C TYR A 50 -10.91 10.19 -14.08
N ASP A 51 -11.77 9.46 -14.77
CA ASP A 51 -12.42 8.23 -14.26
C ASP A 51 -11.44 7.08 -13.98
N SER A 52 -10.17 7.21 -14.42
CA SER A 52 -9.08 6.24 -14.24
C SER A 52 -8.11 6.69 -13.16
N ILE A 53 -8.40 7.79 -12.46
CA ILE A 53 -7.64 8.17 -11.28
C ILE A 53 -7.90 7.13 -10.21
N MET A 54 -6.81 6.59 -9.69
CA MET A 54 -6.77 5.66 -8.58
C MET A 54 -5.61 6.07 -7.69
N GLY A 55 -5.55 5.54 -6.48
CA GLY A 55 -4.41 5.71 -5.62
C GLY A 55 -4.19 4.54 -4.68
N TRP A 56 -2.96 4.40 -4.21
CA TRP A 56 -2.56 3.42 -3.23
C TRP A 56 -2.58 4.04 -1.83
N ILE A 57 -3.20 3.34 -0.89
CA ILE A 57 -3.11 3.61 0.54
C ILE A 57 -2.32 2.45 1.15
N GLN A 58 -1.27 2.76 1.90
CA GLN A 58 -0.43 1.77 2.56
C GLN A 58 -0.49 1.97 4.07
N LEU A 59 -0.57 0.86 4.79
CA LEU A 59 -0.39 0.82 6.24
C LEU A 59 0.67 -0.21 6.58
N VAL A 60 1.48 0.10 7.59
CA VAL A 60 2.62 -0.71 8.02
C VAL A 60 2.48 -1.07 9.49
N ARG A 61 2.83 -2.31 9.81
CA ARG A 61 3.00 -2.79 11.17
C ARG A 61 4.41 -3.35 11.32
N SER A 62 5.13 -2.88 12.33
CA SER A 62 6.49 -3.35 12.61
C SER A 62 6.82 -3.23 14.09
N ASP A 63 7.78 -4.02 14.59
CA ASP A 63 8.12 -4.01 16.03
C ASP A 63 8.71 -2.66 16.50
N ASP A 64 9.20 -1.86 15.56
CA ASP A 64 9.77 -0.53 15.78
C ASP A 64 8.81 0.63 15.47
N ASN A 65 7.56 0.34 15.10
CA ASN A 65 6.54 1.38 14.96
C ASN A 65 6.06 1.89 16.33
N VAL A 66 5.25 2.96 16.34
CA VAL A 66 4.78 3.60 17.59
C VAL A 66 3.99 2.64 18.46
N SER A 67 3.26 1.73 17.82
CA SER A 67 2.44 0.71 18.47
C SER A 67 3.19 -0.58 18.83
N HIS A 68 4.50 -0.68 18.57
CA HIS A 68 5.30 -1.89 18.80
C HIS A 68 4.64 -3.16 18.27
N SER A 69 4.31 -3.16 16.98
CA SER A 69 3.61 -4.20 16.23
C SER A 69 2.19 -4.55 16.68
N GLU A 70 1.57 -3.78 17.57
CA GLU A 70 0.17 -3.98 17.94
C GLU A 70 -0.79 -3.52 16.84
N LEU A 71 -0.49 -2.40 16.17
CA LEU A 71 -1.38 -1.77 15.19
C LEU A 71 -0.69 -1.52 13.85
N PHE A 72 -1.52 -1.46 12.80
CA PHE A 72 -1.10 -0.91 11.51
C PHE A 72 -1.18 0.62 11.55
N GLU A 73 -0.11 1.27 11.14
CA GLU A 73 0.06 2.72 11.08
C GLU A 73 0.10 3.16 9.62
N ILE A 74 -0.41 4.34 9.31
CA ILE A 74 -0.45 4.86 7.94
C ILE A 74 0.98 5.17 7.48
N ASP A 75 1.32 4.76 6.27
CA ASP A 75 2.66 4.89 5.69
C ASP A 75 2.63 5.78 4.44
N PRO A 76 2.62 7.12 4.61
CA PRO A 76 2.70 8.06 3.50
C PRO A 76 4.14 8.17 2.99
N LEU A 77 4.33 8.84 1.86
CA LEU A 77 5.68 9.23 1.41
C LEU A 77 6.28 10.25 2.39
N GLY A 78 7.15 9.80 3.29
CA GLY A 78 7.64 10.60 4.42
C GLY A 78 8.26 11.95 4.05
N PHE A 79 8.85 12.10 2.86
CA PHE A 79 9.42 13.38 2.40
C PHE A 79 8.36 14.46 2.08
N LEU A 80 7.09 14.07 1.93
CA LEU A 80 5.97 15.00 1.74
C LEU A 80 5.41 15.54 3.05
N GLY A 81 5.78 14.95 4.20
CA GLY A 81 5.25 15.29 5.51
C GLY A 81 3.75 14.99 5.64
N ASP A 82 3.06 15.74 6.51
CA ASP A 82 1.63 15.57 6.75
C ASP A 82 0.80 16.11 5.59
N LEU A 83 0.25 15.20 4.78
CA LEU A 83 -0.66 15.52 3.69
C LEU A 83 -2.12 15.40 4.14
N PRO A 84 -3.04 16.23 3.62
CA PRO A 84 -4.45 16.14 3.94
C PRO A 84 -5.18 15.01 3.19
N HIS A 85 -4.46 13.95 2.78
CA HIS A 85 -5.00 12.81 2.05
C HIS A 85 -4.24 11.50 2.35
N PRO A 86 -4.88 10.33 2.19
CA PRO A 86 -4.30 9.04 2.58
C PRO A 86 -3.38 8.37 1.55
N PHE A 87 -3.31 8.91 0.33
CA PHE A 87 -2.62 8.24 -0.76
C PHE A 87 -1.10 8.43 -0.74
N CYS A 88 -0.34 7.34 -0.75
CA CYS A 88 1.10 7.36 -0.97
C CYS A 88 1.45 7.44 -2.47
N TRP A 89 0.60 6.91 -3.33
CA TRP A 89 0.71 7.01 -4.79
C TRP A 89 -0.65 7.34 -5.39
N LEU A 90 -0.78 8.40 -6.20
CA LEU A 90 -2.06 8.85 -6.77
C LEU A 90 -1.88 9.27 -8.22
N GLY A 91 -2.76 8.84 -9.11
CA GLY A 91 -2.72 9.26 -10.51
C GLY A 91 -3.49 8.35 -11.45
N LEU A 92 -3.18 8.46 -12.75
CA LEU A 92 -3.70 7.55 -13.76
C LEU A 92 -2.88 6.26 -13.73
N ASN A 93 -3.54 5.12 -13.49
CA ASN A 93 -2.88 3.81 -13.38
C ASN A 93 -1.63 3.86 -12.46
N PRO A 94 -1.80 4.27 -11.19
CA PRO A 94 -0.68 4.55 -10.31
C PRO A 94 0.12 3.27 -10.04
N THR A 95 1.44 3.40 -10.02
CA THR A 95 2.34 2.35 -9.56
C THR A 95 2.68 2.59 -8.09
N LEU A 96 2.43 1.58 -7.25
CA LEU A 96 3.07 1.53 -5.94
C LEU A 96 4.50 1.05 -6.12
N PHE A 97 5.44 1.74 -5.50
CA PHE A 97 6.83 1.31 -5.35
C PHE A 97 7.23 1.52 -3.90
N ASP A 98 7.76 0.49 -3.25
CA ASP A 98 8.26 0.60 -1.88
C ASP A 98 9.41 -0.36 -1.61
N VAL A 99 10.37 0.12 -0.82
CA VAL A 99 11.59 -0.59 -0.42
C VAL A 99 11.93 -0.19 1.03
N PRO A 100 11.54 -1.01 2.02
CA PRO A 100 11.90 -0.73 3.40
C PRO A 100 13.41 -0.86 3.62
N SER A 101 13.91 -0.24 4.69
CA SER A 101 15.27 -0.46 5.19
C SER A 101 15.30 -0.37 6.70
N ARG A 102 16.25 -1.07 7.32
CA ARG A 102 16.57 -0.99 8.75
C ARG A 102 18.07 -1.09 8.97
N SER A 103 18.58 -0.17 9.79
CA SER A 103 19.98 -0.15 10.23
C SER A 103 20.01 0.35 11.69
N PRO A 104 20.34 -0.50 12.67
CA PRO A 104 20.75 -1.92 12.55
C PRO A 104 19.62 -2.87 12.11
N ARG A 105 19.99 -4.11 11.73
CA ARG A 105 19.07 -5.21 11.39
C ARG A 105 18.72 -6.02 12.63
N ASP A 106 17.95 -5.41 13.51
CA ASP A 106 17.44 -6.08 14.71
C ASP A 106 16.33 -7.08 14.34
N ASP A 107 16.16 -8.11 15.16
CA ASP A 107 15.09 -9.10 14.98
C ASP A 107 13.73 -8.39 14.98
N MET A 108 12.96 -8.61 13.91
CA MET A 108 11.64 -7.99 13.77
C MET A 108 10.75 -8.71 12.76
N GLN A 109 9.46 -8.45 12.86
CA GLN A 109 8.52 -8.65 11.77
C GLN A 109 8.05 -7.30 11.23
N TRP A 110 8.06 -7.15 9.91
CA TRP A 110 7.52 -5.99 9.22
C TRP A 110 6.48 -6.44 8.20
N THR A 111 5.32 -5.81 8.19
CA THR A 111 4.23 -6.12 7.27
C THR A 111 3.60 -4.84 6.77
N ALA A 112 3.48 -4.70 5.46
CA ALA A 112 2.64 -3.71 4.83
C ALA A 112 1.32 -4.33 4.35
N ARG A 113 0.25 -3.56 4.41
CA ARG A 113 -1.00 -3.79 3.69
C ARG A 113 -1.21 -2.64 2.73
N SER A 114 -1.29 -2.96 1.44
CA SER A 114 -1.39 -1.99 0.36
C SER A 114 -2.73 -2.16 -0.35
N PHE A 115 -3.53 -1.10 -0.35
CA PHE A 115 -4.88 -1.08 -0.91
C PHE A 115 -4.95 -0.16 -2.12
N LEU A 116 -5.48 -0.67 -3.23
CA LEU A 116 -5.81 0.14 -4.38
C LEU A 116 -7.19 0.73 -4.17
N CYS A 117 -7.28 2.05 -4.19
CA CYS A 117 -8.51 2.78 -3.92
C CYS A 117 -8.86 3.73 -5.07
N VAL A 118 -10.14 4.01 -5.23
CA VAL A 118 -10.65 5.07 -6.10
C VAL A 118 -11.00 6.29 -5.23
N PRO A 119 -10.41 7.46 -5.48
CA PRO A 119 -10.86 8.69 -4.85
C PRO A 119 -12.21 9.11 -5.46
N ASP A 120 -13.13 9.54 -4.63
CA ASP A 120 -14.41 10.10 -5.06
C ASP A 120 -14.73 11.38 -4.29
N ASP A 121 -15.46 12.29 -4.95
CA ASP A 121 -15.98 13.51 -4.33
C ASP A 121 -17.51 13.44 -4.36
N LEU A 122 -18.08 12.77 -3.36
CA LEU A 122 -19.52 12.68 -3.20
C LEU A 122 -20.06 13.87 -2.40
N GLY A 123 -19.95 15.10 -2.91
CA GLY A 123 -20.69 16.33 -2.53
C GLY A 123 -20.69 16.78 -1.05
N ASN A 124 -20.22 15.93 -0.15
CA ASN A 124 -20.38 15.93 1.31
C ASN A 124 -19.05 15.55 1.99
N GLY A 125 -17.96 15.37 1.23
CA GLY A 125 -16.64 14.95 1.71
C GLY A 125 -15.92 14.02 0.74
N LEU A 126 -14.60 13.94 0.89
CA LEU A 126 -13.72 13.09 0.08
C LEU A 126 -13.87 11.63 0.52
N GLU A 127 -13.84 10.70 -0.44
CA GLU A 127 -13.91 9.26 -0.15
C GLU A 127 -12.73 8.52 -0.77
N ALA A 128 -12.22 7.51 -0.07
CA ALA A 128 -11.34 6.50 -0.63
C ALA A 128 -12.05 5.14 -0.60
N ARG A 129 -12.41 4.64 -1.78
CA ARG A 129 -13.09 3.35 -1.93
C ARG A 129 -12.09 2.27 -2.33
N ALA A 130 -11.81 1.34 -1.42
CA ALA A 130 -10.93 0.21 -1.71
C ALA A 130 -11.54 -0.70 -2.79
N VAL A 131 -10.70 -1.16 -3.72
CA VAL A 131 -11.07 -2.05 -4.84
C VAL A 131 -10.48 -3.44 -4.60
N LEU A 132 -9.24 -3.48 -4.13
CA LEU A 132 -8.51 -4.68 -3.76
C LEU A 132 -7.37 -4.31 -2.80
N GLY A 133 -6.75 -5.31 -2.21
CA GLY A 133 -5.53 -5.12 -1.43
C GLY A 133 -4.70 -6.39 -1.34
N PHE A 134 -3.46 -6.23 -0.90
CA PHE A 134 -2.55 -7.32 -0.60
C PHE A 134 -1.68 -6.97 0.60
N ASP A 135 -1.23 -8.00 1.31
CA ASP A 135 -0.14 -7.85 2.28
C ASP A 135 1.18 -8.35 1.68
N TRP A 136 2.28 -7.84 2.21
CA TRP A 136 3.65 -8.24 1.90
C TRP A 136 4.55 -7.80 3.05
N GLY A 137 5.73 -8.39 3.18
CA GLY A 137 6.60 -8.01 4.28
C GLY A 137 7.94 -8.70 4.30
N PHE A 138 8.57 -8.71 5.47
CA PHE A 138 9.77 -9.48 5.74
C PHE A 138 9.90 -9.73 7.23
N THR A 139 10.74 -10.70 7.57
CA THR A 139 11.12 -11.00 8.94
C THR A 139 12.65 -10.93 9.05
N ILE A 140 13.18 -10.25 10.06
CA ILE A 140 14.61 -10.29 10.41
C ILE A 140 14.78 -11.28 11.56
N LYS A 141 15.68 -12.25 11.40
CA LYS A 141 16.10 -13.19 12.45
C LYS A 141 17.61 -13.36 12.44
N GLY A 142 18.26 -13.03 13.55
CA GLY A 142 19.71 -13.06 13.68
C GLY A 142 20.42 -12.23 12.61
N GLY A 143 19.85 -11.08 12.22
CA GLY A 143 20.36 -10.21 11.16
C GLY A 143 20.14 -10.69 9.72
N ARG A 144 19.51 -11.86 9.52
CA ARG A 144 19.12 -12.37 8.20
C ARG A 144 17.69 -11.93 7.86
N ILE A 145 17.50 -11.44 6.65
CA ILE A 145 16.18 -11.06 6.12
C ILE A 145 15.54 -12.29 5.46
N GLU A 146 14.34 -12.63 5.90
CA GLU A 146 13.45 -13.64 5.31
C GLU A 146 12.28 -12.90 4.65
N LEU A 147 12.06 -13.14 3.36
CA LEU A 147 11.03 -12.45 2.59
C LEU A 147 9.67 -13.13 2.77
N ASP A 148 8.65 -12.35 3.11
CA ASP A 148 7.25 -12.79 3.24
C ASP A 148 6.48 -12.41 1.96
N SER A 149 6.24 -13.42 1.10
CA SER A 149 5.67 -13.24 -0.24
C SER A 149 4.28 -12.59 -0.21
N PRO A 150 3.95 -11.74 -1.20
CA PRO A 150 2.67 -11.07 -1.24
C PRO A 150 1.48 -12.03 -1.28
N ARG A 151 0.43 -11.68 -0.55
CA ARG A 151 -0.84 -12.42 -0.55
C ARG A 151 -2.00 -11.46 -0.67
N GLN A 152 -2.92 -11.80 -1.57
CA GLN A 152 -4.15 -11.05 -1.76
C GLN A 152 -4.98 -11.06 -0.48
N LEU A 153 -5.51 -9.89 -0.12
CA LEU A 153 -6.36 -9.69 1.04
C LEU A 153 -7.84 -9.79 0.66
N GLU A 154 -8.64 -10.16 1.65
CA GLU A 154 -10.09 -10.05 1.60
C GLU A 154 -10.54 -8.65 2.04
N ALA A 155 -11.77 -8.29 1.67
CA ALA A 155 -12.38 -7.01 1.99
C ALA A 155 -12.37 -6.67 3.50
N SER A 156 -12.48 -7.66 4.38
CA SER A 156 -12.43 -7.45 5.83
C SER A 156 -11.10 -6.87 6.31
N ALA A 157 -10.00 -7.10 5.60
CA ALA A 157 -8.71 -6.53 5.95
C ALA A 157 -8.67 -5.01 5.77
N TRP A 158 -9.50 -4.46 4.87
CA TRP A 158 -9.68 -3.01 4.74
C TRP A 158 -10.50 -2.44 5.90
N ASP A 159 -11.55 -3.17 6.30
CA ASP A 159 -12.44 -2.76 7.38
C ASP A 159 -11.71 -2.58 8.72
N ASP A 160 -10.71 -3.44 8.98
CA ASP A 160 -9.81 -3.38 10.13
C ASP A 160 -9.11 -2.00 10.28
N HIS A 161 -9.01 -1.21 9.21
CA HIS A 161 -8.25 0.05 9.18
C HIS A 161 -9.13 1.30 9.14
N SER A 162 -10.43 1.15 8.95
CA SER A 162 -11.37 2.27 8.80
C SER A 162 -11.32 3.28 9.96
N THR A 163 -11.20 2.81 11.20
CA THR A 163 -11.07 3.67 12.38
C THR A 163 -9.76 4.47 12.35
N ALA A 164 -8.61 3.81 12.18
CA ALA A 164 -7.31 4.47 12.17
C ALA A 164 -7.21 5.51 11.03
N LEU A 165 -7.72 5.16 9.85
CA LEU A 165 -7.80 6.06 8.71
C LEU A 165 -8.72 7.26 8.98
N GLY A 166 -9.90 7.04 9.57
CA GLY A 166 -10.85 8.09 9.89
C GLY A 166 -10.37 9.05 10.99
N GLU A 167 -9.63 8.56 11.98
CA GLU A 167 -9.02 9.38 13.02
C GLU A 167 -7.90 10.27 12.46
N HIS A 168 -7.07 9.74 11.55
CA HIS A 168 -5.97 10.48 10.95
C HIS A 168 -6.43 11.43 9.83
N TYR A 169 -7.46 11.05 9.06
CA TYR A 169 -8.03 11.82 7.96
C TYR A 169 -9.52 12.12 8.18
N PRO A 170 -9.89 12.99 9.13
CA PRO A 170 -11.28 13.22 9.51
C PRO A 170 -12.15 13.86 8.42
N ALA A 171 -11.54 14.46 7.39
CA ALA A 171 -12.25 14.98 6.22
C ALA A 171 -12.55 13.90 5.15
N TRP A 172 -12.00 12.70 5.32
CA TRP A 172 -12.14 11.57 4.40
C TRP A 172 -13.08 10.52 4.97
N ARG A 173 -13.76 9.83 4.06
CA ARG A 173 -14.56 8.64 4.37
C ARG A 173 -13.91 7.41 3.76
N PHE A 174 -13.99 6.32 4.50
CA PHE A 174 -13.44 5.01 4.15
C PHE A 174 -14.57 3.97 4.20
N PRO A 175 -15.41 3.86 3.15
CA PRO A 175 -16.52 2.92 3.14
C PRO A 175 -16.04 1.49 3.34
N ALA A 176 -16.82 0.69 4.08
CA ALA A 176 -16.50 -0.70 4.35
C ALA A 176 -16.53 -1.56 3.08
N GLY A 177 -15.67 -2.58 3.08
CA GLY A 177 -15.51 -3.56 2.04
C GLY A 177 -14.76 -3.08 0.80
N PHE A 178 -14.51 -4.01 -0.11
CA PHE A 178 -14.09 -3.67 -1.46
C PHE A 178 -15.31 -3.30 -2.30
N THR A 179 -15.23 -2.16 -2.97
CA THR A 179 -16.33 -1.64 -3.76
C THR A 179 -16.37 -2.29 -5.13
N ASP A 180 -17.51 -2.88 -5.46
CA ASP A 180 -17.86 -3.23 -6.83
C ASP A 180 -18.41 -1.97 -7.52
N LEU A 181 -17.51 -1.16 -8.08
CA LEU A 181 -17.88 0.00 -8.87
C LEU A 181 -18.36 -0.53 -10.23
N THR A 182 -19.64 -0.90 -10.35
CA THR A 182 -20.23 -1.32 -11.63
C THR A 182 -20.71 -0.13 -12.45
#